data_AF-Q4CST1-F1
#
_entry.id   AF-Q4CST1-F1
#
_cell.length_a   1.000
_cell.length_b   1.000
_cell.length_c   1.000
_cell.angle_alpha   90.00
_cell.angle_beta   90.00
_cell.angle_gamma   90.00
#
_symmetry.space_group_name_H-M   'P 1'
#
loop_
_entity.id
_entity.type
_entity.pdbx_description
1 polymer ?
#
loop_
_entity_poly.entity_id
_entity_poly.type
_entity_poly.pdbx_seq_one_letter_code
_entity_poly.pdbx_strand_id
1 'polypeptide(L)'
;QGENQLYHFANYNFTLVATVSIHKVPTKEDTPIPLMGVKTNDAENAVLLGLSYNKEKRWKLLQGGGKTEELSGTWETDAKYQVAIVLQNGKQGSIYVNGKLVCKDAQCELKNTDINVVSHFCIGGDGDKTGSKEDVSVTVTNVLLYNRPLDGNEINALNANKASIPKNVAARTSSPVVSRPKCSAEHLAAGATGGVAARDSGAHGDGGTVFGNEVLPSLVLLLGLWGFAAL
;
A
#
# COMPACT_ATOMS: atom_id res chain seq x y z
N GLN A 1 -10.83 -4.36 11.01
CA GLN A 1 -12.01 -4.60 10.15
C GLN A 1 -13.10 -5.45 10.82
N GLY A 2 -12.90 -5.91 12.06
CA GLY A 2 -13.89 -6.75 12.75
C GLY A 2 -13.84 -8.19 12.24
N GLU A 3 -15.02 -8.79 12.07
CA GLU A 3 -15.21 -10.19 11.67
C GLU A 3 -14.69 -10.49 10.25
N ASN A 4 -14.95 -9.60 9.29
CA ASN A 4 -14.48 -9.75 7.91
C ASN A 4 -13.20 -8.94 7.67
N GLN A 5 -12.06 -9.63 7.58
CA GLN A 5 -10.72 -9.02 7.49
C GLN A 5 -10.18 -9.04 6.05
N LEU A 6 -10.71 -8.16 5.20
CA LEU A 6 -10.30 -8.02 3.79
C LEU A 6 -8.80 -7.77 3.60
N TYR A 7 -8.13 -7.16 4.58
CA TYR A 7 -6.68 -6.90 4.55
C TYR A 7 -5.85 -7.88 5.36
N HIS A 8 -6.39 -9.05 5.70
CA HIS A 8 -5.67 -10.10 6.43
C HIS A 8 -4.37 -10.55 5.74
N PHE A 9 -4.27 -10.41 4.41
CA PHE A 9 -3.04 -10.68 3.66
C PHE A 9 -1.84 -9.86 4.16
N ALA A 10 -2.08 -8.65 4.71
CA ALA A 10 -1.04 -7.75 5.19
C ALA A 10 -0.28 -8.29 6.42
N ASN A 11 -0.80 -9.33 7.08
CA ASN A 11 -0.06 -10.06 8.12
C ASN A 11 1.14 -10.85 7.57
N TYR A 12 1.15 -11.12 6.26
CA TYR A 12 2.19 -11.94 5.62
C TYR A 12 2.98 -11.13 4.60
N ASN A 13 2.28 -10.50 3.66
CA ASN A 13 2.90 -9.90 2.50
C ASN A 13 2.12 -8.65 2.09
N PHE A 14 2.79 -7.51 1.99
CA PHE A 14 2.21 -6.32 1.38
C PHE A 14 3.27 -5.37 0.86
N THR A 15 2.83 -4.45 0.01
CA THR A 15 3.56 -3.21 -0.27
C THR A 15 2.63 -2.03 -0.14
N LEU A 16 2.96 -1.08 0.73
CA LEU A 16 2.28 0.19 0.89
C LEU A 16 3.11 1.28 0.22
N VAL A 17 2.54 1.99 -0.74
CA VAL A 17 3.21 3.07 -1.48
C VAL A 17 2.42 4.36 -1.31
N ALA A 18 3.10 5.49 -1.13
CA ALA A 18 2.47 6.79 -1.29
C ALA A 18 3.47 7.85 -1.77
N THR A 19 2.95 8.96 -2.29
CA THR A 19 3.72 10.19 -2.51
C THR A 19 3.50 11.14 -1.34
N VAL A 20 4.57 11.58 -0.70
CA VAL A 20 4.57 12.42 0.51
C VAL A 20 5.33 13.72 0.28
N SER A 21 4.91 14.79 0.95
CA SER A 21 5.67 16.04 1.09
C SER A 21 5.54 16.57 2.50
N ILE A 22 6.64 17.08 3.06
CA ILE A 22 6.70 17.65 4.40
C ILE A 22 6.80 19.17 4.27
N HIS A 23 5.86 19.89 4.87
CA HIS A 23 5.70 21.34 4.70
C HIS A 23 6.31 22.17 5.84
N LYS A 24 6.55 21.55 7.00
CA LYS A 24 7.12 22.22 8.16
C LYS A 24 8.14 21.32 8.84
N VAL A 25 9.25 21.92 9.24
CA VAL A 25 10.24 21.25 10.10
C VAL A 25 9.63 21.07 11.50
N PRO A 26 9.67 19.85 12.08
CA PRO A 26 9.23 19.61 13.45
C PRO A 26 9.89 20.59 14.43
N THR A 27 9.13 21.08 15.42
CA THR A 27 9.69 21.97 16.44
C THR A 27 10.37 21.21 17.59
N LYS A 28 9.90 19.99 17.88
CA LYS A 28 10.44 19.15 18.95
C LYS A 28 11.75 18.48 18.54
N GLU A 29 12.74 18.54 19.41
CA GLU A 29 14.10 18.11 19.10
C GLU A 29 14.24 16.59 18.97
N ASP A 30 13.59 15.85 19.87
CA ASP A 30 13.92 14.44 20.11
C ASP A 30 12.79 13.46 19.78
N THR A 31 11.74 13.93 19.11
CA THR A 31 10.59 13.08 18.76
C THR A 31 10.38 13.06 17.25
N PRO A 32 10.82 12.00 16.56
CA PRO A 32 10.51 11.80 15.15
C PRO A 32 8.99 11.75 14.94
N ILE A 33 8.50 12.46 13.92
CA ILE A 33 7.09 12.47 13.57
C ILE A 33 6.79 11.29 12.63
N PRO A 34 5.85 10.39 12.98
CA PRO A 34 5.43 9.32 12.08
C PRO A 34 4.89 9.87 10.76
N LEU A 35 5.36 9.33 9.64
CA LEU A 35 4.89 9.73 8.32
C LEU A 35 3.97 8.66 7.72
N MET A 36 4.43 7.42 7.73
CA MET A 36 3.70 6.28 7.18
C MET A 36 4.16 5.01 7.86
N GLY A 37 3.27 4.05 8.08
CA GLY A 37 3.66 2.78 8.67
C GLY A 37 2.52 1.79 8.80
N VAL A 38 2.85 0.67 9.44
CA VAL A 38 1.92 -0.39 9.79
C VAL A 38 1.99 -0.60 11.30
N LYS A 39 0.81 -0.68 11.91
CA LYS A 39 0.66 -0.93 13.34
C LYS A 39 0.12 -2.33 13.60
N THR A 40 0.47 -2.86 14.76
CA THR A 40 -0.05 -4.13 15.29
C THR A 40 -1.19 -3.85 16.28
N ASN A 41 -1.87 -4.90 16.74
CA ASN A 41 -2.79 -4.82 17.87
C ASN A 41 -2.07 -4.87 19.24
N ASP A 42 -0.74 -5.06 19.25
CA ASP A 42 0.04 -5.13 20.49
C ASP A 42 0.23 -3.70 21.04
N ALA A 43 -0.22 -3.45 22.26
CA ALA A 43 -0.08 -2.15 22.91
C ALA A 43 1.40 -1.82 23.23
N GLU A 44 2.23 -2.83 23.48
CA GLU A 44 3.64 -2.64 23.83
C GLU A 44 4.51 -2.41 22.58
N ASN A 45 4.15 -3.03 21.46
CA ASN A 45 4.87 -2.93 20.18
C ASN A 45 3.95 -2.44 19.06
N ALA A 46 3.25 -1.35 19.33
CA ALA A 46 2.18 -0.86 18.48
C ALA A 46 2.59 -0.58 17.04
N VAL A 47 3.85 -0.25 16.76
CA VAL A 47 4.35 -0.05 15.39
C VAL A 47 5.14 -1.28 14.94
N LEU A 48 4.68 -1.93 13.88
CA LEU A 48 5.43 -3.02 13.27
C LEU A 48 6.63 -2.45 12.52
N LEU A 49 6.36 -1.54 11.58
CA LEU A 49 7.34 -0.94 10.69
C LEU A 49 6.80 0.39 10.16
N GLY A 50 7.63 1.43 10.15
CA GLY A 50 7.23 2.72 9.61
C GLY A 50 8.40 3.63 9.28
N LEU A 51 8.08 4.70 8.57
CA LEU A 51 8.96 5.81 8.28
C LEU A 51 8.50 7.03 9.06
N SER A 52 9.46 7.72 9.67
CA SER A 52 9.27 8.99 10.36
C SER A 52 10.35 10.00 9.93
N TYR A 53 10.20 11.24 10.39
CA TYR A 53 11.12 12.33 10.07
C TYR A 53 11.37 13.22 11.29
N ASN A 54 12.55 13.83 11.39
CA ASN A 54 12.94 14.68 12.52
C ASN A 54 13.28 16.12 12.12
N LYS A 55 13.54 16.99 13.11
CA LYS A 55 13.93 18.39 12.92
C LYS A 55 15.23 18.59 12.10
N GLU A 56 16.13 17.60 12.13
CA GLU A 56 17.42 17.62 11.42
C GLU A 56 17.29 17.28 9.93
N LYS A 57 16.06 17.19 9.44
CA LYS A 57 15.74 16.84 8.06
C LYS A 57 16.19 15.44 7.64
N ARG A 58 16.14 14.49 8.59
CA ARG A 58 16.54 13.10 8.35
C ARG A 58 15.37 12.13 8.46
N TRP A 59 15.47 11.06 7.69
CA TRP A 59 14.55 9.91 7.77
C TRP A 59 14.90 9.05 8.98
N LYS A 60 13.88 8.64 9.73
CA LYS A 60 14.02 7.75 10.88
C LYS A 60 13.11 6.53 10.71
N LEU A 61 13.64 5.36 11.01
CA LEU A 61 12.89 4.12 11.09
C LEU A 61 12.02 4.13 12.33
N LEU A 62 10.75 3.73 12.19
CA LEU A 62 9.90 3.37 13.32
C LEU A 62 9.81 1.85 13.38
N GLN A 63 10.24 1.29 14.51
CA GLN A 63 10.14 -0.14 14.77
C GLN A 63 9.47 -0.37 16.14
N GLY A 64 8.89 -1.55 16.33
CA GLY A 64 8.30 -1.97 17.59
C GLY A 64 9.26 -1.83 18.78
N GLY A 65 8.71 -1.49 19.94
CA GLY A 65 9.49 -1.22 21.16
C GLY A 65 10.04 0.21 21.25
N GLY A 66 9.54 1.15 20.44
CA GLY A 66 9.89 2.58 20.53
C GLY A 66 11.29 2.94 20.05
N LYS A 67 12.03 1.98 19.48
CA LYS A 67 13.36 2.25 18.92
C LYS A 67 13.20 2.99 17.60
N THR A 68 13.83 4.17 17.54
CA THR A 68 13.97 4.91 16.30
C THR A 68 15.42 4.91 15.87
N GLU A 69 15.69 4.37 14.70
CA GLU A 69 17.02 4.38 14.10
C GLU A 69 17.08 5.37 12.95
N GLU A 70 18.26 5.91 12.71
CA GLU A 70 18.47 6.83 11.62
C GLU A 70 18.69 6.11 10.29
N LEU A 71 17.94 6.52 9.27
CA LEU A 71 18.05 5.98 7.92
C LEU A 71 18.94 6.85 7.05
N SER A 72 19.41 6.26 5.96
CA SER A 72 20.17 6.99 4.94
C SER A 72 19.29 8.01 4.22
N GLY A 73 19.84 9.20 3.98
CA GLY A 73 19.17 10.26 3.24
C GLY A 73 18.55 11.34 4.11
N THR A 74 18.30 12.47 3.46
CA THR A 74 17.65 13.65 4.01
C THR A 74 16.36 13.93 3.26
N TRP A 75 15.59 14.87 3.77
CA TRP A 75 14.41 15.41 3.11
C TRP A 75 14.45 16.92 3.05
N GLU A 76 13.74 17.49 2.10
CA GLU A 76 13.59 18.93 1.93
C GLU A 76 12.13 19.33 2.06
N THR A 77 11.91 20.54 2.55
CA THR A 77 10.57 21.11 2.70
C THR A 77 9.92 21.22 1.32
N ASP A 78 8.64 20.84 1.23
CA ASP A 78 7.81 20.85 0.01
C ASP A 78 8.26 19.93 -1.14
N ALA A 79 9.40 19.26 -1.01
CA ALA A 79 9.83 18.25 -1.96
C ALA A 79 8.93 17.00 -1.89
N LYS A 80 8.65 16.42 -3.05
CA LYS A 80 7.82 15.21 -3.19
C LYS A 80 8.68 13.96 -3.20
N TYR A 81 8.39 13.05 -2.28
CA TYR A 81 9.04 11.76 -2.18
C TYR A 81 8.03 10.65 -2.44
N GLN A 82 8.41 9.64 -3.21
CA GLN A 82 7.68 8.37 -3.16
C GLN A 82 8.27 7.55 -2.02
N VAL A 83 7.42 7.04 -1.16
CA VAL A 83 7.79 6.11 -0.10
C VAL A 83 7.12 4.78 -0.38
N ALA A 84 7.86 3.68 -0.23
CA ALA A 84 7.30 2.34 -0.23
C ALA A 84 7.76 1.58 1.01
N ILE A 85 6.82 0.91 1.68
CA ILE A 85 7.07 -0.01 2.80
C ILE A 85 6.65 -1.39 2.33
N VAL A 86 7.60 -2.32 2.34
CA VAL A 86 7.40 -3.72 1.93
C VAL A 86 7.50 -4.60 3.17
N LEU A 87 6.56 -5.52 3.31
CA LEU A 87 6.66 -6.64 4.24
C LEU A 87 6.64 -7.94 3.46
N GLN A 88 7.60 -8.81 3.75
CA GLN A 88 7.71 -10.14 3.18
C GLN A 88 7.76 -11.20 4.27
N ASN A 89 7.01 -12.30 4.08
CA ASN A 89 6.96 -13.46 4.98
C ASN A 89 6.62 -13.11 6.45
N GLY A 90 5.89 -12.00 6.66
CA GLY A 90 5.48 -11.50 7.98
C GLY A 90 6.62 -10.94 8.85
N LYS A 91 7.87 -10.96 8.38
CA LYS A 91 9.05 -10.66 9.22
C LYS A 91 10.09 -9.76 8.56
N GLN A 92 10.19 -9.78 7.25
CA GLN A 92 11.23 -9.08 6.51
C GLN A 92 10.67 -7.75 5.99
N GLY A 93 11.04 -6.66 6.67
CA GLY A 93 10.69 -5.31 6.26
C GLY A 93 11.70 -4.71 5.28
N SER A 94 11.24 -3.83 4.41
CA SER A 94 12.11 -2.95 3.61
C SER A 94 11.42 -1.61 3.37
N ILE A 95 12.22 -0.53 3.36
CA ILE A 95 11.72 0.82 3.11
C ILE A 95 12.49 1.44 1.96
N TYR A 96 11.75 2.05 1.03
CA TYR A 96 12.28 2.75 -0.13
C TYR A 96 11.86 4.22 -0.10
N VAL A 97 12.78 5.09 -0.50
CA VAL A 97 12.52 6.52 -0.75
C VAL A 97 12.99 6.84 -2.16
N ASN A 98 12.08 7.31 -3.01
CA ASN A 98 12.30 7.54 -4.44
C ASN A 98 12.89 6.31 -5.17
N GLY A 99 12.41 5.12 -4.85
CA GLY A 99 12.90 3.86 -5.41
C GLY A 99 14.26 3.39 -4.87
N LYS A 100 14.97 4.24 -4.12
CA LYS A 100 16.19 3.85 -3.43
C LYS A 100 15.86 3.17 -2.12
N LEU A 101 16.45 2.00 -1.89
CA LEU A 101 16.36 1.28 -0.63
C LEU A 101 17.09 2.04 0.49
N VAL A 102 16.37 2.36 1.57
CA VAL A 102 16.91 3.09 2.73
C VAL A 102 17.01 2.25 4.00
N CYS A 103 16.27 1.13 4.07
CA CYS A 103 16.33 0.14 5.15
C CYS A 103 16.10 -1.27 4.59
N LYS A 104 16.95 -2.23 4.98
CA LYS A 104 16.88 -3.65 4.61
C LYS A 104 17.38 -4.54 5.75
N ASP A 105 17.08 -5.82 5.65
CA ASP A 105 17.67 -6.89 6.47
C ASP A 105 17.42 -6.68 7.97
N ALA A 106 18.41 -6.99 8.82
CA ALA A 106 18.30 -7.02 10.28
C ALA A 106 17.79 -5.71 10.90
N GLN A 107 17.98 -4.58 10.22
CA GLN A 107 17.47 -3.27 10.66
C GLN A 107 15.95 -3.19 10.57
N CYS A 108 15.37 -3.78 9.52
CA CYS A 108 13.93 -3.81 9.30
C CYS A 108 13.32 -5.20 9.60
N GLU A 109 14.07 -6.07 10.27
CA GLU A 109 13.60 -7.40 10.65
C GLU A 109 12.80 -7.34 11.94
N LEU A 110 11.61 -7.96 11.90
CA LEU A 110 10.65 -7.94 12.99
C LEU A 110 10.98 -9.08 13.95
N LYS A 111 11.50 -8.72 15.13
CA LYS A 111 12.00 -9.68 16.12
C LYS A 111 10.89 -10.43 16.89
N ASN A 112 9.64 -9.93 16.86
CA ASN A 112 8.53 -10.57 17.55
C ASN A 112 7.72 -11.46 16.60
N THR A 113 7.82 -12.76 16.85
CA THR A 113 7.21 -13.88 16.12
C THR A 113 5.76 -14.16 16.47
N ASP A 114 5.25 -13.60 17.56
CA ASP A 114 3.91 -13.89 18.04
C ASP A 114 2.93 -13.03 17.25
N ILE A 115 2.30 -13.65 16.24
CA ILE A 115 1.13 -13.19 15.46
C ILE A 115 0.77 -11.73 15.69
N ASN A 116 1.65 -10.85 15.20
CA ASN A 116 1.45 -9.41 15.21
C ASN A 116 0.40 -9.10 14.16
N VAL A 117 -0.87 -9.33 14.52
CA VAL A 117 -2.00 -9.04 13.65
C VAL A 117 -1.98 -7.54 13.38
N VAL A 118 -1.74 -7.20 12.12
CA VAL A 118 -1.77 -5.83 11.62
C VAL A 118 -3.15 -5.25 11.97
N SER A 119 -3.13 -4.15 12.72
CA SER A 119 -4.34 -3.47 13.15
C SER A 119 -4.82 -2.49 12.08
N HIS A 120 -3.90 -1.63 11.63
CA HIS A 120 -4.14 -0.61 10.62
C HIS A 120 -2.82 -0.09 10.04
N PHE A 121 -2.93 0.59 8.89
CA PHE A 121 -1.87 1.41 8.33
C PHE A 121 -2.00 2.84 8.85
N CYS A 122 -0.89 3.47 9.19
CA CYS A 122 -0.83 4.88 9.56
C CYS A 122 -0.33 5.69 8.38
N ILE A 123 -0.99 6.80 8.08
CA ILE A 123 -0.67 7.69 6.96
C ILE A 123 -0.76 9.13 7.45
N GLY A 124 0.26 9.94 7.16
CA GLY A 124 0.22 11.39 7.35
C GLY A 124 0.23 11.84 8.81
N GLY A 125 0.92 11.13 9.70
CA GLY A 125 1.01 11.53 11.11
C GLY A 125 -0.04 10.92 12.05
N ASP A 126 -0.94 10.08 11.55
CA ASP A 126 -1.91 9.32 12.37
C ASP A 126 -1.25 8.22 13.25
N GLY A 127 0.08 8.23 13.32
CA GLY A 127 0.88 7.24 14.02
C GLY A 127 0.94 7.44 15.53
N ASP A 128 0.66 8.62 16.07
CA ASP A 128 0.74 8.82 17.50
C ASP A 128 -0.27 9.87 18.02
N LYS A 129 -1.09 9.48 18.99
CA LYS A 129 -2.10 10.38 19.59
C LYS A 129 -1.49 11.37 20.57
N THR A 130 -0.24 11.15 20.98
CA THR A 130 0.48 12.00 21.94
C THR A 130 1.20 13.20 21.32
N GLY A 131 1.18 13.34 19.98
CA GLY A 131 1.75 14.49 19.28
C GLY A 131 0.82 15.71 19.26
N SER A 132 1.37 16.90 19.52
CA SER A 132 0.70 18.16 19.17
C SER A 132 0.45 18.19 17.67
N LYS A 133 -0.83 18.28 17.26
CA LYS A 133 -1.21 18.39 15.84
C LYS A 133 -0.50 19.53 15.09
N GLU A 134 0.04 20.51 15.83
CA GLU A 134 0.74 21.69 15.34
C GLU A 134 2.10 21.42 14.65
N ASP A 135 2.68 20.24 14.85
CA ASP A 135 3.97 19.87 14.25
C ASP A 135 3.84 18.98 13.00
N VAL A 136 2.69 18.37 12.78
CA VAL A 136 2.44 17.51 11.62
C VAL A 136 1.93 18.36 10.47
N SER A 137 2.81 18.68 9.53
CA SER A 137 2.45 19.39 8.31
C SER A 137 2.92 18.60 7.10
N VAL A 138 2.07 17.70 6.62
CA VAL A 138 2.39 16.77 5.52
C VAL A 138 1.22 16.64 4.54
N THR A 139 1.54 16.47 3.26
CA THR A 139 0.59 16.02 2.24
C THR A 139 0.93 14.60 1.85
N VAL A 140 -0.09 13.74 1.81
CA VAL A 140 0.04 12.37 1.29
C VAL A 140 -0.95 12.17 0.14
N THR A 141 -0.46 11.64 -0.97
CA THR A 141 -1.22 11.40 -2.19
C THR A 141 -0.87 10.03 -2.78
N ASN A 142 -1.75 9.50 -3.63
CA ASN A 142 -1.53 8.25 -4.36
C ASN A 142 -1.16 7.08 -3.43
N VAL A 143 -1.94 6.88 -2.37
CA VAL A 143 -1.76 5.73 -1.46
C VAL A 143 -2.22 4.47 -2.17
N LEU A 144 -1.30 3.51 -2.34
CA LEU A 144 -1.51 2.23 -2.99
C LEU A 144 -1.16 1.11 -2.02
N LEU A 145 -2.00 0.08 -1.95
CA LEU A 145 -1.75 -1.12 -1.17
C LEU A 145 -1.78 -2.35 -2.08
N TYR A 146 -0.67 -3.07 -2.12
CA TYR A 146 -0.51 -4.33 -2.83
C TYR A 146 -0.54 -5.49 -1.83
N ASN A 147 -1.13 -6.60 -2.22
CA ASN A 147 -1.21 -7.85 -1.44
C ASN A 147 0.02 -8.76 -1.62
N ARG A 148 1.14 -8.20 -2.08
CA ARG A 148 2.40 -8.90 -2.33
C ARG A 148 3.59 -7.96 -2.11
N PRO A 149 4.79 -8.49 -1.83
CA PRO A 149 6.00 -7.71 -1.95
C PRO A 149 6.19 -7.28 -3.42
N LEU A 150 6.52 -6.01 -3.61
CA LEU A 150 7.07 -5.51 -4.86
C LEU A 150 8.60 -5.53 -4.76
N ASP A 151 9.26 -5.88 -5.86
CA ASP A 151 10.71 -5.80 -5.92
C ASP A 151 11.20 -4.36 -6.17
N GLY A 152 12.52 -4.16 -6.09
CA GLY A 152 13.12 -2.85 -6.31
C GLY A 152 12.90 -2.28 -7.71
N ASN A 153 12.78 -3.13 -8.74
CA ASN A 153 12.52 -2.70 -10.12
C ASN A 153 11.08 -2.21 -10.27
N GLU A 154 10.12 -2.93 -9.70
CA GLU A 154 8.70 -2.53 -9.68
C GLU A 154 8.50 -1.20 -8.94
N ILE A 155 9.16 -1.03 -7.78
CA ILE A 155 9.10 0.24 -7.00
C ILE A 155 9.76 1.38 -7.80
N ASN A 156 10.92 1.13 -8.42
CA ASN A 156 11.57 2.10 -9.29
C ASN A 156 10.69 2.52 -10.47
N ALA A 157 9.99 1.58 -11.10
CA ALA A 157 9.05 1.85 -12.17
C ALA A 157 7.87 2.71 -11.68
N LEU A 158 7.32 2.44 -10.49
CA LEU A 158 6.30 3.30 -9.88
C LEU A 158 6.84 4.72 -9.63
N ASN A 159 8.10 4.84 -9.20
CA ASN A 159 8.72 6.13 -8.90
C ASN A 159 8.97 6.97 -10.16
N ALA A 160 9.33 6.33 -11.27
CA ALA A 160 9.48 7.00 -12.57
C ALA A 160 8.12 7.49 -13.10
N ASN A 161 7.05 6.75 -12.84
CA ASN A 161 5.69 7.04 -13.29
C ASN A 161 4.88 7.91 -12.30
N LYS A 162 5.53 8.80 -11.54
CA LYS A 162 4.91 9.73 -10.59
C LYS A 162 3.85 10.67 -11.18
N ALA A 163 3.68 10.68 -12.50
CA ALA A 163 2.61 11.39 -13.18
C ALA A 163 1.28 11.12 -12.46
N SER A 164 0.57 12.21 -12.13
CA SER A 164 -0.64 12.19 -11.32
C SER A 164 -1.56 11.07 -11.79
N ILE A 165 -1.72 10.02 -10.98
CA ILE A 165 -2.69 8.97 -11.24
C ILE A 165 -4.03 9.69 -11.44
N PRO A 166 -4.68 9.57 -12.61
CA PRO A 166 -5.91 10.29 -12.87
C PRO A 166 -6.91 9.91 -11.78
N LYS A 167 -7.44 10.91 -11.05
CA LYS A 167 -8.63 10.70 -10.25
C LYS A 167 -9.74 10.39 -11.23
N ASN A 168 -10.14 9.12 -11.32
CA ASN A 168 -11.34 8.74 -12.06
C ASN A 168 -12.57 9.24 -11.28
N VAL A 169 -12.81 10.55 -11.32
CA VAL A 169 -14.10 11.16 -11.00
C VAL A 169 -14.87 11.20 -12.31
N ALA A 170 -15.27 10.02 -12.78
CA ALA A 170 -16.42 9.95 -13.67
C ALA A 170 -17.64 10.28 -12.80
N ALA A 171 -17.91 11.57 -12.67
CA ALA A 171 -19.23 12.06 -12.29
C ALA A 171 -20.23 11.34 -13.21
N ARG A 172 -21.01 10.42 -12.65
CA ARG A 172 -22.16 9.81 -13.34
C ARG A 172 -23.24 10.87 -13.45
N THR A 173 -23.01 11.84 -14.33
CA THR A 173 -24.03 12.75 -14.84
C THR A 173 -24.54 12.16 -16.14
N SER A 174 -25.87 11.99 -16.20
CA SER A 174 -26.69 11.41 -17.27
C SER A 174 -26.79 9.88 -17.31
N SER A 175 -27.96 9.39 -16.89
CA SER A 175 -28.50 8.09 -17.28
C SER A 175 -28.70 8.04 -18.80
N PRO A 176 -28.58 6.85 -19.40
CA PRO A 176 -29.80 6.29 -19.97
C PRO A 176 -30.04 4.85 -19.50
N VAL A 177 -31.33 4.54 -19.43
CA VAL A 177 -31.96 3.27 -19.11
C VAL A 177 -31.20 2.07 -19.69
N VAL A 178 -30.73 1.17 -18.82
CA VAL A 178 -30.40 -0.21 -19.20
C VAL A 178 -31.26 -1.14 -18.37
N SER A 179 -32.15 -1.83 -19.07
CA SER A 179 -33.14 -2.79 -18.59
C SER A 179 -32.48 -3.93 -17.81
N ARG A 180 -32.93 -4.15 -16.59
CA ARG A 180 -32.52 -5.25 -15.71
C ARG A 180 -33.18 -6.55 -16.16
N PRO A 181 -32.45 -7.64 -16.45
CA PRO A 181 -33.08 -8.94 -16.60
C PRO A 181 -33.49 -9.48 -15.22
N LYS A 182 -34.76 -9.88 -15.12
CA LYS A 182 -35.41 -10.40 -13.91
C LYS A 182 -35.06 -11.89 -13.80
N CYS A 183 -34.29 -12.28 -12.79
CA CYS A 183 -34.06 -13.68 -12.46
C CYS A 183 -35.15 -14.12 -11.48
N SER A 184 -36.14 -14.87 -11.97
CA SER A 184 -37.07 -15.63 -11.15
C SER A 184 -36.57 -17.07 -11.07
N ALA A 185 -36.49 -17.59 -9.85
CA ALA A 185 -36.25 -18.99 -9.54
C ALA A 185 -37.47 -19.86 -9.91
N GLU A 186 -37.29 -21.18 -9.80
CA GLU A 186 -38.22 -22.29 -10.11
C GLU A 186 -38.06 -22.78 -11.57
N HIS A 187 -37.75 -24.05 -11.88
CA HIS A 187 -38.21 -25.30 -11.29
C HIS A 187 -37.28 -26.47 -11.68
N LEU A 188 -37.34 -27.54 -10.90
CA LEU A 188 -36.51 -28.74 -10.88
C LEU A 188 -36.67 -29.69 -12.10
N ALA A 189 -35.57 -30.41 -12.35
CA ALA A 189 -35.44 -31.84 -12.69
C ALA A 189 -35.54 -32.37 -14.15
N ALA A 190 -34.44 -33.05 -14.54
CA ALA A 190 -34.33 -34.42 -15.06
C ALA A 190 -33.84 -34.66 -16.51
N GLY A 191 -32.82 -35.52 -16.62
CA GLY A 191 -32.50 -36.41 -17.76
C GLY A 191 -31.45 -35.87 -18.77
N ALA A 192 -30.18 -36.30 -18.76
CA ALA A 192 -29.61 -37.53 -19.37
C ALA A 192 -29.61 -37.50 -20.92
N THR A 193 -28.61 -37.92 -21.71
CA THR A 193 -27.22 -38.41 -21.59
C THR A 193 -26.68 -38.53 -23.03
N GLY A 194 -25.35 -38.42 -23.23
CA GLY A 194 -24.62 -38.89 -24.43
C GLY A 194 -24.09 -37.77 -25.32
N GLY A 195 -22.85 -37.76 -25.82
CA GLY A 195 -21.73 -38.69 -25.76
C GLY A 195 -20.84 -38.49 -26.99
N VAL A 196 -19.52 -38.60 -26.79
CA VAL A 196 -18.46 -38.98 -27.78
C VAL A 196 -17.75 -37.89 -28.62
N ALA A 197 -16.52 -37.58 -28.17
CA ALA A 197 -15.19 -37.66 -28.84
C ALA A 197 -14.94 -37.03 -30.23
N ALA A 198 -13.72 -36.74 -30.69
CA ALA A 198 -12.41 -36.28 -30.17
C ALA A 198 -11.49 -36.16 -31.42
N ARG A 199 -10.46 -35.30 -31.34
CA ARG A 199 -9.27 -35.20 -32.25
C ARG A 199 -9.55 -34.48 -33.58
N ASP A 200 -8.66 -33.66 -34.14
CA ASP A 200 -7.22 -33.84 -34.30
C ASP A 200 -6.46 -32.52 -34.56
N SER A 201 -5.15 -32.63 -34.45
CA SER A 201 -4.08 -31.63 -34.39
C SER A 201 -3.67 -31.11 -35.77
N GLY A 202 -3.13 -29.88 -35.83
CA GLY A 202 -2.45 -29.38 -37.03
C GLY A 202 -1.81 -28.02 -36.83
N ALA A 203 -0.49 -28.00 -36.62
CA ALA A 203 0.34 -26.80 -36.49
C ALA A 203 1.00 -26.44 -37.83
N HIS A 204 0.93 -25.16 -38.22
CA HIS A 204 1.93 -24.48 -39.08
C HIS A 204 1.64 -22.98 -39.08
N GLY A 205 2.65 -22.12 -38.94
CA GLY A 205 2.47 -20.68 -39.23
C GLY A 205 3.42 -19.75 -38.49
N ASP A 206 4.47 -19.36 -39.20
CA ASP A 206 5.56 -18.44 -38.88
C ASP A 206 5.12 -16.97 -38.64
N GLY A 207 5.95 -16.16 -37.97
CA GLY A 207 5.76 -14.72 -37.88
C GLY A 207 6.36 -14.06 -36.63
N GLY A 208 7.65 -13.72 -36.68
CA GLY A 208 8.28 -12.86 -35.67
C GLY A 208 7.82 -11.40 -35.75
N THR A 209 7.64 -10.74 -34.60
CA THR A 209 7.72 -9.27 -34.50
C THR A 209 8.12 -8.87 -33.08
N VAL A 210 9.13 -8.00 -33.02
CA VAL A 210 9.55 -7.16 -31.89
C VAL A 210 8.45 -6.11 -31.60
N PHE A 211 8.58 -5.33 -30.53
CA PHE A 211 7.64 -4.38 -29.91
C PHE A 211 6.79 -5.05 -28.82
N GLY A 212 6.88 -4.70 -27.53
CA GLY A 212 7.02 -3.36 -26.99
C GLY A 212 5.66 -2.96 -26.39
N ASN A 213 5.66 -2.73 -25.08
CA ASN A 213 4.55 -2.21 -24.27
C ASN A 213 3.36 -3.13 -23.95
N GLU A 214 3.04 -3.11 -22.64
CA GLU A 214 1.70 -3.18 -22.04
C GLU A 214 1.06 -4.58 -22.07
N VAL A 215 0.78 -5.21 -20.92
CA VAL A 215 -0.31 -4.84 -20.01
C VAL A 215 0.02 -5.35 -18.59
N LEU A 216 0.12 -4.46 -17.60
CA LEU A 216 0.04 -4.86 -16.19
C LEU A 216 -1.44 -5.10 -15.84
N PRO A 217 -1.78 -6.24 -15.21
CA PRO A 217 -3.17 -6.52 -14.87
C PRO A 217 -3.64 -5.61 -13.72
N SER A 218 -4.79 -4.99 -13.97
CA SER A 218 -5.68 -4.19 -13.13
C SER A 218 -5.39 -4.05 -11.63
N LEU A 219 -5.15 -2.79 -11.25
CA LEU A 219 -5.09 -2.25 -9.89
C LEU A 219 -6.49 -2.20 -9.25
N VAL A 220 -6.67 -2.82 -8.07
CA VAL A 220 -7.87 -2.64 -7.24
C VAL A 220 -7.71 -1.37 -6.40
N LEU A 221 -8.46 -0.31 -6.75
CA LEU A 221 -8.57 0.94 -6.01
C LEU A 221 -9.75 0.86 -5.04
N LEU A 222 -9.47 0.92 -3.73
CA LEU A 222 -10.49 1.16 -2.69
C LEU A 222 -9.97 2.23 -1.73
N LEU A 223 -10.45 3.46 -1.92
CA LEU A 223 -10.31 4.55 -0.95
C LEU A 223 -11.55 4.54 -0.04
N GLY A 224 -11.33 4.27 1.24
CA GLY A 224 -12.29 4.48 2.32
C GLY A 224 -12.24 5.93 2.79
N LEU A 225 -13.36 6.63 2.59
CA LEU A 225 -13.60 8.02 2.94
C LEU A 225 -14.06 8.12 4.41
N TRP A 226 -13.17 8.42 5.36
CA TRP A 226 -13.52 8.97 6.68
C TRP A 226 -12.77 10.29 6.80
N GLY A 227 -13.38 11.47 6.97
CA GLY A 227 -14.64 11.79 7.60
C GLY A 227 -14.32 12.84 8.67
N PHE A 228 -14.24 14.11 8.26
CA PHE A 228 -14.17 15.26 9.17
C PHE A 228 -15.41 15.29 10.06
N ALA A 229 -15.23 15.48 11.36
CA ALA A 229 -16.21 16.13 12.21
C ALA A 229 -15.49 16.83 13.36
N ALA A 230 -15.54 18.16 13.31
CA ALA A 230 -15.23 19.04 14.41
C ALA A 230 -16.45 19.08 15.36
N LEU A 231 -16.20 18.90 16.66
CA LEU A 231 -16.68 19.75 17.75
C LEU A 231 -15.83 19.47 18.99
#